data_AF-A0A662GF27-F1
#
_entry.id   AF-A0A662GF27-F1
#
_cell.length_a   1.000
_cell.length_b   1.000
_cell.length_c   1.000
_cell.angle_alpha   90.00
_cell.angle_beta   90.00
_cell.angle_gamma   90.00
#
_symmetry.space_group_name_H-M   'P 1'
#
loop_
_entity.id
_entity.type
_entity.pdbx_description
1 polymer ?
#
loop_
_entity_poly.entity_id
_entity_poly.type
_entity_poly.pdbx_seq_one_letter_code
_entity_poly.pdbx_strand_id
1 'polypeptide(L)'
;MKRVVERASIIGKGNILRFLEKILDEGYIVDNRNKNLLIKLGENYLVLRRWNENFLAITYTRNVVPRGFDVKRVLGKISGYKLKIL
;
A
#
# COMPACT_ATOMS: atom_id res chain seq x y z
N MET A 1 -9.71 0.30 -8.88
CA MET A 1 -9.12 0.19 -10.23
C MET A 1 -8.50 1.51 -10.69
N LYS A 2 -9.27 2.53 -11.08
CA LYS A 2 -8.70 3.72 -11.76
C LYS A 2 -7.51 4.39 -11.05
N ARG A 3 -7.59 4.72 -9.76
CA ARG A 3 -6.57 5.57 -9.10
C ARG A 3 -5.16 4.98 -8.92
N VAL A 4 -5.02 3.68 -8.58
CA VAL A 4 -3.68 3.05 -8.44
C VAL A 4 -3.05 2.88 -9.81
N VAL A 5 -3.84 2.38 -10.77
CA VAL A 5 -3.37 2.08 -12.12
C VAL A 5 -3.10 3.37 -12.93
N GLU A 6 -3.91 4.43 -12.76
CA GLU A 6 -3.68 5.73 -13.40
C GLU A 6 -2.42 6.41 -12.87
N ARG A 7 -2.17 6.39 -11.55
CA ARG A 7 -0.91 6.91 -10.98
C ARG A 7 0.29 6.03 -11.31
N ALA A 8 0.06 4.73 -11.48
CA ALA A 8 1.05 3.76 -11.93
C ALA A 8 1.42 3.90 -13.40
N SER A 9 0.53 4.48 -14.23
CA SER A 9 0.78 4.62 -15.67
C SER A 9 1.99 5.51 -15.99
N ILE A 10 2.47 6.28 -15.00
CA ILE A 10 3.66 7.13 -15.07
C ILE A 10 4.96 6.30 -15.00
N ILE A 11 4.94 5.07 -14.47
CA ILE A 11 6.15 4.27 -14.13
C ILE A 11 6.31 3.02 -15.04
N GLY A 12 5.32 2.73 -15.89
CA GLY A 12 5.29 1.53 -16.73
C GLY A 12 4.82 0.28 -15.96
N LYS A 13 3.94 -0.53 -16.57
CA LYS A 13 3.18 -1.60 -15.90
C LYS A 13 4.05 -2.67 -15.19
N GLY A 14 5.17 -3.09 -15.78
CA GLY A 14 6.05 -4.12 -15.20
C GLY A 14 6.86 -3.67 -13.98
N ASN A 15 7.23 -2.38 -13.94
CA ASN A 15 7.95 -1.80 -12.79
C ASN A 15 7.05 -1.58 -11.58
N ILE A 16 5.73 -1.47 -11.79
CA ILE A 16 4.80 -1.17 -10.69
C ILE A 16 4.60 -2.35 -9.74
N LEU A 17 4.48 -3.55 -10.29
CA LEU A 17 4.27 -4.77 -9.50
C LEU A 17 5.46 -4.99 -8.57
N ARG A 18 6.68 -4.94 -9.14
CA ARG A 18 7.93 -5.05 -8.38
C ARG A 18 8.07 -3.96 -7.31
N PHE A 19 7.64 -2.74 -7.62
CA PHE A 19 7.69 -1.64 -6.65
C PHE A 19 6.69 -1.83 -5.51
N LEU A 20 5.47 -2.28 -5.82
CA LEU A 20 4.46 -2.58 -4.80
C LEU A 20 4.88 -3.77 -3.93
N GLU A 21 5.40 -4.83 -4.54
CA GLU A 21 5.99 -5.98 -3.83
C GLU A 21 7.11 -5.52 -2.89
N LYS A 22 8.02 -4.67 -3.36
CA LYS A 22 9.06 -4.07 -2.52
C LYS A 22 8.48 -3.32 -1.31
N ILE A 23 7.43 -2.51 -1.50
CA ILE A 23 6.76 -1.82 -0.38
C ILE A 23 6.15 -2.82 0.61
N LEU A 24 5.62 -3.94 0.15
CA LEU A 24 5.00 -4.96 1.01
C LEU A 24 6.05 -5.77 1.79
N ASP A 25 7.19 -6.07 1.17
CA ASP A 25 8.27 -6.85 1.80
C ASP A 25 9.08 -6.02 2.81
N GLU A 26 9.45 -4.80 2.40
CA GLU A 26 10.36 -3.95 3.18
C GLU A 26 9.60 -2.97 4.08
N GLY A 27 8.37 -2.61 3.71
CA GLY A 27 7.59 -1.60 4.40
C GLY A 27 6.99 -2.06 5.72
N TYR A 28 6.51 -1.08 6.47
CA TYR A 28 5.92 -1.26 7.79
C TYR A 28 4.50 -0.74 7.82
N ILE A 29 3.63 -1.46 8.54
CA ILE A 29 2.29 -0.97 8.85
C ILE A 29 2.46 0.18 9.83
N VAL A 30 1.98 1.37 9.45
CA VAL A 30 2.05 2.58 10.28
C VAL A 30 0.69 3.05 10.76
N ASP A 31 -0.39 2.51 10.18
CA ASP A 31 -1.75 2.73 10.65
C ASP A 31 -2.67 1.60 10.18
N ASN A 32 -3.72 1.34 10.94
CA ASN A 32 -4.76 0.36 10.64
C ASN A 32 -6.12 0.94 11.03
N ARG A 33 -6.97 1.18 10.02
CA ARG A 33 -8.28 1.78 10.22
C ARG A 33 -9.35 1.05 9.43
N ASN A 34 -10.39 0.61 10.13
CA ASN A 34 -11.48 -0.17 9.56
C ASN A 34 -10.95 -1.43 8.85
N LYS A 35 -11.13 -1.50 7.53
CA LYS A 35 -10.64 -2.58 6.67
C LYS A 35 -9.37 -2.19 5.90
N ASN A 36 -8.75 -1.05 6.21
CA ASN A 36 -7.61 -0.54 5.47
C ASN A 36 -6.32 -0.51 6.32
N LEU A 37 -5.22 -0.92 5.71
CA LEU A 37 -3.87 -0.78 6.25
C LEU A 37 -3.13 0.30 5.49
N LEU A 38 -2.34 1.09 6.22
CA LEU A 38 -1.35 1.99 5.63
C LEU A 38 0.04 1.39 5.83
N ILE A 39 0.70 1.06 4.73
CA ILE A 39 2.09 0.61 4.72
C ILE A 39 2.99 1.77 4.28
N LYS A 40 4.09 1.96 4.98
CA LYS A 40 5.11 2.97 4.70
C LYS A 40 6.46 2.33 4.38
N LEU A 41 7.10 2.81 3.32
CA LEU A 41 8.50 2.53 2.98
C LEU A 41 9.20 3.83 2.58
N GLY A 42 10.00 4.40 3.48
CA GLY A 42 10.59 5.74 3.28
C GLY A 42 9.52 6.80 3.07
N GLU A 43 9.55 7.46 1.92
CA GLU A 43 8.57 8.47 1.50
C GLU A 43 7.27 7.90 0.91
N ASN A 44 7.22 6.58 0.72
CA ASN A 44 6.15 5.91 0.00
C ASN A 44 5.09 5.37 0.95
N TYR A 45 3.83 5.58 0.58
CA TYR A 45 2.66 5.13 1.31
C TYR A 45 1.77 4.30 0.40
N LEU A 46 1.42 3.10 0.87
CA LEU A 46 0.52 2.18 0.18
C LEU A 46 -0.69 1.88 1.08
N VAL A 47 -1.87 2.19 0.58
CA VAL A 47 -3.13 1.82 1.22
C VAL A 47 -3.59 0.48 0.69
N LEU A 48 -3.69 -0.50 1.58
CA LEU A 48 -4.26 -1.80 1.30
C LEU A 48 -5.65 -1.90 1.93
N ARG A 49 -6.59 -2.58 1.27
CA ARG A 49 -7.87 -2.96 1.84
C ARG A 49 -7.94 -4.47 2.01
N ARG A 50 -8.29 -4.93 3.20
CA ARG A 50 -8.61 -6.33 3.47
C ARG A 50 -9.84 -6.75 2.66
N TRP A 51 -9.71 -7.84 1.94
CA TRP A 51 -10.77 -8.48 1.18
C TRP A 51 -10.68 -9.99 1.38
N ASN A 52 -11.59 -10.55 2.17
CA ASN A 52 -11.50 -11.93 2.66
C ASN A 52 -10.12 -12.19 3.31
N GLU A 53 -9.42 -13.23 2.87
CA GLU A 53 -8.07 -13.58 3.31
C GLU A 53 -6.96 -12.83 2.56
N ASN A 54 -7.30 -11.90 1.67
CA ASN A 54 -6.35 -11.21 0.79
C ASN A 54 -6.33 -9.69 1.00
N PHE A 55 -5.40 -9.03 0.31
CA PHE A 55 -5.30 -7.57 0.29
C PHE A 55 -5.41 -7.01 -1.13
N LEU A 56 -6.16 -5.91 -1.25
CA LEU A 56 -6.28 -5.12 -2.47
C LEU A 56 -5.52 -3.81 -2.30
N ALA A 57 -4.60 -3.50 -3.21
CA ALA A 57 -3.98 -2.18 -3.27
C ALA A 57 -4.99 -1.13 -3.76
N ILE A 58 -5.28 -0.12 -2.93
CA ILE A 58 -6.32 0.90 -3.21
C ILE A 58 -5.73 2.23 -3.63
N THR A 59 -4.61 2.64 -3.06
CA THR A 59 -3.99 3.95 -3.35
C THR A 59 -2.51 3.91 -3.00
N TYR A 60 -1.72 4.61 -3.82
CA TYR A 60 -0.33 4.91 -3.54
C TYR A 60 -0.13 6.42 -3.53
N THR A 61 0.64 6.90 -2.56
CA THR A 61 1.10 8.28 -2.46
C THR A 61 2.57 8.33 -2.09
N ARG A 62 3.26 9.36 -2.57
CA ARG A 62 4.64 9.69 -2.17
C ARG A 62 4.62 11.01 -1.41
N ASN A 63 5.37 11.11 -0.32
CA ASN A 63 5.53 12.30 0.54
C ASN A 63 4.26 12.83 1.21
N VAL A 64 3.09 12.32 0.85
CA VAL A 64 1.80 12.74 1.37
C VAL A 64 1.14 11.56 2.07
N VAL A 65 0.85 11.72 3.37
CA VAL A 65 0.06 10.75 4.12
C VAL A 65 -1.39 10.75 3.57
N PRO A 66 -1.96 9.60 3.19
CA PRO A 66 -3.33 9.52 2.74
C PRO A 66 -4.32 10.05 3.80
N ARG A 67 -5.31 10.81 3.36
CA ARG A 67 -6.29 11.44 4.26
C ARG A 67 -6.98 10.40 5.13
N GLY A 68 -7.13 10.72 6.41
CA GLY A 68 -7.81 9.87 7.39
C GLY A 68 -6.91 8.82 8.04
N PHE A 69 -5.62 8.78 7.70
CA PHE A 69 -4.60 7.99 8.40
C PHE A 69 -3.67 8.88 9.23
N ASP A 70 -2.99 8.26 10.19
CA ASP A 70 -2.09 8.91 11.14
C ASP A 70 -0.83 8.07 11.33
N VAL A 71 0.34 8.68 11.09
CA VAL A 71 1.64 7.99 11.07
C VAL A 71 2.37 8.26 12.39
N LYS A 72 1.75 7.88 13.51
CA LYS A 72 2.31 8.11 14.85
C LYS A 72 3.34 7.07 15.27
N ARG A 73 3.15 5.82 14.85
CA ARG A 73 4.00 4.69 15.26
C ARG A 73 3.96 3.56 14.24
N VAL A 74 4.99 2.71 14.30
CA VAL A 74 5.02 1.44 13.58
C VAL A 74 4.20 0.42 14.37
N LEU A 75 3.28 -0.26 13.69
CA LEU A 75 2.43 -1.33 14.25
C LEU A 75 3.02 -2.72 14.00
N GLY A 76 3.91 -2.85 13.01
CA GLY A 76 4.59 -4.10 12.67
C GLY A 76 4.82 -4.24 11.17
N LYS A 77 5.21 -5.44 10.75
CA LYS A 77 5.27 -5.83 9.33
C LYS A 77 4.00 -6.56 8.92
N ILE A 78 3.68 -6.49 7.62
CA ILE A 78 2.69 -7.39 7.03
C ILE A 78 3.32 -8.78 6.88
N SER A 79 2.61 -9.83 7.27
CA SER A 79 3.01 -11.23 7.07
C SER A 79 1.88 -11.98 6.39
N GLY A 80 2.22 -12.96 5.54
CA GLY A 80 1.24 -13.82 4.87
C GLY A 80 0.27 -13.07 3.95
N TYR A 81 0.78 -12.31 2.99
CA TYR A 81 -0.06 -11.59 2.03
C TYR A 81 -0.12 -12.30 0.67
N LYS A 82 -1.32 -12.36 0.09
CA LYS A 82 -1.52 -12.58 -1.34
C LYS A 82 -2.08 -11.28 -1.92
N LEU A 83 -1.26 -10.60 -2.72
CA LEU A 83 -1.64 -9.33 -3.33
C LEU A 83 -2.46 -9.60 -4.59
N LYS A 84 -3.69 -9.07 -4.65
CA LYS A 84 -4.45 -9.01 -5.90
C LYS A 84 -4.53 -7.56 -6.36
N ILE A 85 -3.95 -7.27 -7.51
CA ILE A 85 -4.14 -5.98 -8.19
C ILE A 85 -5.38 -6.14 -9.08
N LEU A 86 -6.41 -5.31 -8.85
CA LEU A 86 -7.59 -5.19 -9.71
C LEU A 86 -7.41 -3.99 -10.64
#